data_AF-A0A2N1UDA8-F1
#
_entry.id   AF-A0A2N1UDA8-F1
#
_cell.length_a   1.000
_cell.length_b   1.000
_cell.length_c   1.000
_cell.angle_alpha   90.00
_cell.angle_beta   90.00
_cell.angle_gamma   90.00
#
_symmetry.space_group_name_H-M   'P 1'
#
loop_
_entity.id
_entity.type
_entity.pdbx_description
1 polymer ?
#
loop_
_entity_poly.entity_id
_entity_poly.type
_entity_poly.pdbx_seq_one_letter_code
_entity_poly.pdbx_strand_id
1 'polypeptide(L)' 'MRIIAKCPNCGNSQMLDTGAADRRITCQMCKRLFKVPKMDEVSKAVQIIEQAKGTIYVDQKGKTYG' A
#
# COMPACT_ATOMS: atom_id res chain seq x y z
N MET A 1 0.37 -15.39 -5.16
CA MET A 1 0.66 -13.94 -5.34
C MET A 1 1.61 -13.51 -4.23
N ARG A 2 2.47 -12.50 -4.43
CA ARG A 2 3.36 -11.98 -3.36
C ARG A 2 3.12 -10.49 -3.19
N ILE A 3 3.09 -10.01 -1.96
CA ILE A 3 2.97 -8.58 -1.65
C ILE A 3 4.38 -8.02 -1.52
N ILE A 4 4.73 -7.02 -2.32
CA ILE A 4 5.97 -6.26 -2.13
C ILE A 4 5.60 -5.04 -1.30
N ALA A 5 5.93 -5.06 -0.01
CA ALA A 5 5.68 -3.96 0.89
C ALA A 5 6.93 -3.10 1.03
N LYS A 6 6.80 -1.79 0.81
CA LYS A 6 7.88 -0.81 1.03
C LYS A 6 7.67 -0.12 2.38
N CYS A 7 8.69 -0.11 3.22
CA CYS A 7 8.63 0.57 4.50
C CYS A 7 8.50 2.09 4.28
N PRO A 8 7.49 2.77 4.86
CA PRO A 8 7.29 4.20 4.67
C PRO A 8 8.37 5.08 5.34
N ASN A 9 9.19 4.49 6.22
CA ASN A 9 10.20 5.22 6.99
C ASN A 9 11.60 5.14 6.37
N CYS A 10 12.06 3.94 6.03
CA CYS A 10 13.42 3.72 5.51
C CYS A 10 13.46 3.29 4.04
N GLY A 11 12.30 3.13 3.40
CA GLY A 11 12.21 2.73 1.99
C GLY A 11 12.57 1.26 1.70
N ASN A 12 12.92 0.46 2.71
CA ASN A 12 13.24 -0.96 2.50
C ASN A 12 12.03 -1.73 1.97
N SER A 13 12.23 -2.50 0.90
CA SER A 13 11.22 -3.37 0.32
C SER A 13 11.36 -4.79 0.89
N GLN A 14 10.22 -5.41 1.20
CA GLN A 14 10.17 -6.78 1.69
C GLN A 14 9.05 -7.54 0.99
N MET A 15 9.37 -8.76 0.55
CA MET A 15 8.40 -9.70 -0.01
C MET A 15 7.65 -10.37 1.14
N LEU A 16 6.33 -10.35 1.05
CA LEU A 16 5.43 -10.93 2.03
C LEU A 16 4.47 -11.90 1.35
N ASP A 17 4.02 -12.88 2.13
CA ASP A 17 2.92 -13.72 1.75
C ASP A 17 1.60 -12.93 1.73
N THR A 18 0.64 -13.39 0.93
CA THR A 18 -0.75 -12.90 0.93
C THR A 18 -1.39 -12.87 2.31
N GLY A 19 -1.03 -13.79 3.23
CA GLY A 19 -1.49 -13.77 4.61
C GLY A 19 -1.02 -12.56 5.43
N ALA A 20 -0.11 -11.73 4.91
CA ALA A 20 0.31 -10.48 5.53
C ALA A 20 -0.59 -9.28 5.20
N ALA A 21 -1.56 -9.42 4.29
CA ALA A 21 -2.54 -8.38 4.01
C ALA A 21 -3.32 -7.99 5.29
N ASP A 22 -3.61 -6.70 5.45
CA ASP A 22 -4.24 -6.09 6.65
C ASP A 22 -3.46 -6.23 7.97
N ARG A 23 -2.27 -6.86 7.97
CA ARG A 23 -1.46 -7.02 9.18
C ARG A 23 -0.52 -5.84 9.38
N ARG A 24 -0.19 -5.57 10.65
CA ARG A 24 0.95 -4.72 11.00
C ARG A 24 2.20 -5.58 11.01
N ILE A 25 3.20 -5.15 10.26
CA ILE A 25 4.48 -5.84 10.16
C ILE A 25 5.61 -4.93 10.59
N THR A 26 6.63 -5.55 11.14
CA THR A 26 7.87 -4.87 11.53
C THR A 26 8.81 -4.82 10.34
N CYS A 27 9.32 -3.62 10.02
CA CYS A 27 10.38 -3.48 9.03
C CYS A 27 11.66 -4.17 9.53
N GLN A 28 12.27 -5.03 8.72
CA GLN A 28 13.50 -5.73 9.12
C GLN A 28 14.71 -4.79 9.31
N MET A 29 14.74 -3.66 8.60
CA MET A 29 15.81 -2.66 8.63
C MET A 29 15.66 -1.68 9.79
N CYS A 30 14.58 -0.89 9.81
CA CYS A 30 14.40 0.19 10.80
C CYS A 30 13.56 -0.21 12.04
N LYS A 31 13.11 -1.47 12.10
CA LYS A 31 12.25 -2.02 13.17
C LYS A 31 10.93 -1.27 13.41
N ARG A 32 10.56 -0.33 12.54
CA ARG A 32 9.28 0.38 12.63
C ARG A 32 8.13 -0.52 12.20
N LEU A 33 7.06 -0.51 12.98
CA LEU A 33 5.78 -1.14 12.64
C LEU A 33 5.03 -0.28 11.61
N PHE A 34 4.53 -0.91 10.55
CA PHE A 34 3.65 -0.27 9.58
C PHE A 34 2.56 -1.25 9.13
N LYS A 35 1.42 -0.71 8.68
CA LYS A 35 0.28 -1.49 8.23
C LYS A 35 0.46 -1.87 6.76
N VAL A 36 0.26 -3.15 6.44
CA VAL A 36 0.08 -3.60 5.05
C VAL A 36 -1.38 -3.36 4.67
N PRO A 37 -1.67 -2.69 3.53
CA PRO A 37 -3.04 -2.48 3.09
C PRO A 37 -3.76 -3.81 2.82
N LYS A 38 -5.10 -3.76 2.84
CA LYS A 38 -5.92 -4.90 2.39
C LYS A 38 -5.75 -5.10 0.89
N MET A 39 -5.88 -6.35 0.42
CA MET A 39 -5.76 -6.64 -1.02
C MET A 39 -6.83 -5.92 -1.84
N ASP A 40 -8.01 -5.77 -1.26
CA ASP A 40 -9.17 -5.06 -1.80
C ASP A 40 -8.95 -3.53 -1.83
N GLU A 41 -8.14 -2.97 -0.93
CA GLU A 41 -7.70 -1.57 -1.02
C GLU A 41 -6.70 -1.37 -2.17
N VAL A 42 -5.75 -2.31 -2.35
CA VAL A 42 -4.78 -2.27 -3.45
C VAL A 42 -5.49 -2.37 -4.80
N SER A 43 -6.46 -3.29 -4.93
CA SER A 43 -7.21 -3.49 -6.17
C SER A 43 -8.03 -2.26 -6.55
N LYS A 44 -8.69 -1.63 -5.57
CA LYS A 44 -9.39 -0.35 -5.78
C LYS A 44 -8.45 0.76 -6.24
N ALA A 45 -7.27 0.87 -5.62
CA ALA A 45 -6.27 1.86 -6.01
C ALA A 45 -5.78 1.65 -7.45
N VAL A 46 -5.51 0.40 -7.86
CA VAL A 46 -5.12 0.08 -9.24
C VAL A 46 -6.22 0.45 -10.23
N GLN A 47 -7.48 0.11 -9.95
CA GLN A 47 -8.61 0.48 -10.81
C GLN A 47 -8.74 1.99 -10.98
N ILE A 48 -8.57 2.76 -9.90
CA ILE A 48 -8.61 4.22 -9.94
C ILE A 48 -7.48 4.78 -10.81
N ILE A 49 -6.26 4.22 -10.68
CA ILE A 49 -5.10 4.64 -11.49
C ILE A 49 -5.29 4.31 -12.97
N GLU A 50 -5.82 3.12 -13.29
CA GLU A 50 -6.08 2.71 -14.68
C GLU A 50 -7.16 3.56 -15.35
N GLN A 51 -8.18 3.97 -14.59
CA GLN A 51 -9.27 4.81 -15.09
C GLN A 51 -8.85 6.28 -15.26
N ALA A 52 -7.92 6.76 -14.44
CA ALA A 52 -7.47 8.14 -14.51
C ALA A 52 -6.44 8.33 -15.63
N LYS A 53 -6.86 9.01 -16.70
CA LYS A 53 -5.99 9.47 -17.78
C LYS A 53 -5.18 10.73 -17.41
N GLY A 54 -5.15 11.14 -16.14
CA GLY A 54 -4.61 12.43 -15.69
C GLY A 54 -4.30 12.47 -14.19
N THR A 55 -4.06 13.67 -13.67
CA THR A 55 -3.72 13.88 -12.24
C THR A 55 -4.91 13.56 -11.34
N ILE A 56 -4.71 12.74 -10.32
CA ILE A 56 -5.72 12.44 -9.30
C ILE A 56 -5.30 13.11 -7.99
N TYR A 57 -6.20 13.87 -7.39
CA TYR A 57 -6.03 14.39 -6.03
C TYR A 57 -6.67 13.43 -5.03
N VAL A 58 -6.01 13.17 -3.90
CA VAL A 58 -6.51 12.26 -2.86
C VAL A 58 -6.42 12.94 -1.51
N ASP A 59 -7.52 12.94 -0.74
CA ASP A 59 -7.53 13.51 0.62
C ASP A 59 -7.17 12.49 1.72
N GLN A 60 -7.04 12.98 2.95
CA GLN A 60 -6.71 12.20 4.14
C GLN A 60 -7.74 11.12 4.52
N LYS A 61 -8.95 11.15 3.92
CA LYS A 61 -9.99 10.13 4.09
C LYS A 61 -9.98 9.11 2.94
N GLY A 62 -9.05 9.23 1.99
CA GLY A 62 -8.97 8.38 0.81
C GLY A 62 -9.99 8.73 -0.28
N LYS A 63 -10.63 9.91 -0.20
CA LYS A 63 -11.54 10.38 -1.25
C LYS A 63 -10.72 10.91 -2.41
N THR A 64 -11.03 10.45 -3.62
CA THR A 64 -10.33 10.79 -4.86
C THR A 64 -11.10 11.84 -5.65
N TYR A 65 -10.38 12.76 -6.27
CA TYR A 65 -10.88 13.84 -7.12
C TYR A 65 -10.09 13.83 -8.43
N GLY A 66 -10.77 14.11 -9.54
CA GLY A 66 -10.16 14.17 -10.88
C GLY A 66 -9.94 15.60 -11.36
#